data_AF-A0A8H3FBC0-F1
#
_entry.id   AF-A0A8H3FBC0-F1
#
_cell.length_a   1.000
_cell.length_b   1.000
_cell.length_c   1.000
_cell.angle_alpha   90.00
_cell.angle_beta   90.00
_cell.angle_gamma   90.00
#
_symmetry.space_group_name_H-M   'P 1'
#
loop_
_entity.id
_entity.type
_entity.pdbx_description
1 polymer ?
#
loop_
_entity_poly.entity_id
_entity_poly.type
_entity_poly.pdbx_seq_one_letter_code
_entity_poly.pdbx_strand_id
1 'polypeptide(L)'
;MTRITDDKWDKEVWGAATSKGTNKRDTANSNLTFYWGKKDSWVANHTRDALIKARGHLSNSQTESGSEHWKPVMRVDNEGMPHDFCTTLRNSHSVAGKVKDWVDGIIEAHKTTIS
;
A
#
# COMPACT_ATOMS: atom_id res chain seq x y z
N MET A 1 18.46 -26.67 8.27
CA MET A 1 18.48 -25.96 6.98
C MET A 1 17.14 -25.24 6.82
N THR A 2 17.07 -23.96 7.19
CA THR A 2 15.86 -23.14 6.99
C THR A 2 15.84 -22.66 5.55
N ARG A 3 14.91 -23.19 4.75
CA ARG A 3 14.70 -22.75 3.37
C ARG A 3 13.89 -21.46 3.43
N ILE A 4 14.44 -20.36 2.92
CA ILE A 4 13.68 -19.13 2.70
C ILE A 4 12.60 -19.49 1.67
N THR A 5 11.34 -19.43 2.09
CA THR A 5 10.17 -19.58 1.23
C THR A 5 9.54 -18.22 1.01
N ASP A 6 8.67 -18.11 0.01
CA ASP A 6 7.87 -16.90 -0.17
C ASP A 6 7.06 -16.61 1.10
N ASP A 7 7.13 -15.37 1.57
CA ASP A 7 6.27 -14.90 2.65
C ASP A 7 4.82 -14.87 2.13
N LYS A 8 3.91 -15.54 2.84
CA LYS A 8 2.51 -15.68 2.46
C LYS A 8 1.65 -14.85 3.41
N TRP A 9 1.63 -13.54 3.18
CA TRP A 9 0.67 -12.68 3.87
C TRP A 9 -0.75 -13.08 3.48
N ASP A 10 -1.58 -13.30 4.49
CA ASP A 10 -2.98 -13.65 4.29
C ASP A 10 -3.75 -12.54 3.58
N LYS A 11 -4.85 -12.92 2.93
CA LYS A 11 -5.73 -11.98 2.21
C LYS A 11 -6.17 -10.81 3.07
N GLU A 12 -6.30 -11.03 4.37
CA GLU A 12 -6.66 -10.01 5.35
C GLU A 12 -5.63 -8.88 5.42
N VAL A 13 -4.34 -9.23 5.43
CA VAL A 13 -3.23 -8.26 5.46
C VAL A 13 -3.17 -7.45 4.17
N TRP A 14 -3.51 -8.06 3.03
CA TRP A 14 -3.60 -7.37 1.74
C TRP A 14 -4.83 -6.45 1.63
N GLY A 15 -5.61 -6.27 2.70
CA GLY A 15 -6.81 -5.44 2.72
C GLY A 15 -8.07 -6.15 2.24
N ALA A 16 -7.99 -7.43 1.85
CA ALA A 16 -9.13 -8.22 1.38
C ALA A 16 -9.96 -8.85 2.52
N ALA A 17 -9.68 -8.50 3.78
CA ALA A 17 -10.55 -8.82 4.90
C ALA A 17 -11.85 -8.02 4.78
N THR A 18 -12.79 -8.50 3.95
CA THR A 18 -14.20 -8.12 4.14
C THR A 18 -14.61 -8.66 5.49
N SER A 19 -14.51 -7.85 6.53
CA SER A 19 -15.04 -8.21 7.82
C SER A 19 -16.54 -8.46 7.65
N LYS A 20 -16.95 -9.69 7.97
CA LYS A 20 -18.36 -10.04 8.18
C LYS A 20 -18.87 -9.46 9.50
N GLY A 21 -18.39 -8.28 9.89
CA GLY A 21 -18.78 -7.58 11.09
C GLY A 21 -19.98 -6.69 10.79
N THR A 22 -21.05 -6.82 11.57
CA THR A 22 -22.27 -6.01 11.45
C THR A 22 -22.03 -4.54 11.84
N ASN A 23 -20.82 -4.17 12.28
CA ASN A 23 -20.45 -2.82 12.67
C ASN A 23 -19.59 -2.15 11.60
N LYS A 24 -19.91 -0.91 11.21
CA LYS A 24 -19.11 -0.07 10.28
C LYS A 24 -17.64 0.15 10.72
N ARG A 25 -17.30 -0.14 11.98
CA ARG A 25 -15.92 -0.10 12.48
C ARG A 25 -15.10 -1.33 12.07
N ASP A 26 -15.77 -2.46 11.87
CA ASP A 26 -15.11 -3.70 11.44
C ASP A 26 -14.81 -3.62 9.93
N THR A 27 -15.60 -2.88 9.14
CA THR A 27 -15.45 -2.76 7.66
C THR A 27 -14.24 -1.93 7.22
N ALA A 28 -13.39 -1.47 8.14
CA ALA A 28 -12.16 -0.78 7.80
C ALA A 28 -11.12 -1.79 7.32
N ASN A 29 -11.22 -2.17 6.04
CA ASN A 29 -10.13 -2.85 5.33
C ASN A 29 -8.83 -2.10 5.65
N SER A 30 -7.78 -2.81 6.04
CA SER A 30 -6.49 -2.19 6.35
C SER A 30 -6.04 -1.32 5.17
N ASN A 31 -5.95 0.00 5.39
CA ASN A 31 -5.49 0.96 4.39
C ASN A 31 -3.99 0.76 4.13
N LEU A 32 -3.66 -0.25 3.33
CA LEU A 32 -2.28 -0.61 3.02
C LEU A 32 -1.77 0.23 1.86
N THR A 33 -0.67 0.94 2.09
CA THR A 33 0.03 1.70 1.05
C THR A 33 1.46 1.17 0.91
N PHE A 34 1.83 0.78 -0.31
CA PHE A 34 3.23 0.49 -0.66
C PHE A 34 3.83 1.68 -1.38
N TYR A 35 5.04 2.06 -0.98
CA TYR A 35 5.82 3.10 -1.62
C TYR A 35 7.13 2.50 -2.13
N TRP A 36 7.35 2.61 -3.44
CA TRP A 36 8.46 1.98 -4.14
C TRP A 36 9.40 3.04 -4.71
N GLY A 37 10.71 2.88 -4.51
CA GLY A 37 11.70 3.61 -5.31
C GLY A 37 11.62 3.17 -6.78
N LYS A 38 11.72 4.11 -7.73
CA LYS A 38 11.69 3.79 -9.18
C LYS A 38 12.84 2.89 -9.60
N LYS A 39 14.00 3.07 -8.96
CA LYS A 39 15.27 2.40 -9.22
C LYS A 39 16.01 2.20 -7.90
N ASP A 40 15.37 1.54 -6.94
CA ASP A 40 15.95 1.34 -5.61
C ASP A 40 17.20 0.40 -5.64
N SER A 41 17.42 -0.29 -6.78
CA SER A 41 18.55 -1.20 -7.06
C SER A 41 18.59 -2.46 -6.19
N TRP A 42 17.56 -2.66 -5.35
CA TRP A 42 17.45 -3.78 -4.43
C TRP A 42 16.27 -4.66 -4.81
N VAL A 43 15.11 -4.04 -5.05
CA VAL A 43 13.95 -4.71 -5.63
C VAL A 43 14.02 -4.52 -7.15
N ALA A 44 14.16 -5.63 -7.87
CA ALA A 44 14.14 -5.58 -9.33
C ALA A 44 12.79 -5.00 -9.82
N ASN A 45 12.85 -4.08 -10.79
CA ASN A 45 11.67 -3.41 -11.31
C ASN A 45 10.57 -4.39 -11.75
N HIS A 46 10.94 -5.50 -12.40
CA HIS A 46 9.97 -6.50 -12.84
C HIS A 46 9.26 -7.18 -11.66
N THR A 47 9.93 -7.38 -10.53
CA THR A 47 9.33 -7.94 -9.31
C THR A 47 8.32 -6.98 -8.71
N ARG A 48 8.69 -5.69 -8.59
CA ARG A 48 7.76 -4.63 -8.17
C ARG A 48 6.54 -4.60 -9.09
N ASP A 49 6.77 -4.51 -10.40
CA ASP A 49 5.69 -4.34 -11.38
C ASP A 49 4.76 -5.58 -11.41
N ALA A 50 5.31 -6.79 -11.23
CA ALA A 50 4.52 -8.01 -11.08
C ALA A 50 3.65 -7.99 -9.82
N LEU A 51 4.17 -7.50 -8.69
CA LEU A 51 3.41 -7.37 -7.45
C LEU A 51 2.31 -6.31 -7.56
N ILE A 52 2.62 -5.15 -8.16
CA ILE A 52 1.64 -4.09 -8.44
C ILE A 52 0.52 -4.64 -9.33
N LYS A 53 0.84 -5.40 -10.38
CA LYS A 53 -0.16 -6.03 -11.25
C LYS A 53 -1.03 -7.06 -10.52
N ALA A 54 -0.43 -7.87 -9.64
CA ALA A 54 -1.12 -8.94 -8.95
C ALA A 54 -1.98 -8.47 -7.76
N ARG A 55 -1.61 -7.34 -7.14
CA ARG A 55 -2.17 -6.91 -5.84
C ARG A 55 -2.62 -5.46 -5.79
N GLY A 56 -2.07 -4.58 -6.61
CA GLY A 56 -2.37 -3.15 -6.56
C GLY A 56 -3.78 -2.82 -7.01
N HIS A 57 -4.31 -1.74 -6.45
CA HIS A 57 -5.51 -1.08 -6.95
C HIS A 57 -5.23 -0.45 -8.34
N LEU A 58 -5.68 -1.09 -9.41
CA LEU A 58 -5.58 -0.56 -10.77
C LEU A 58 -6.82 0.30 -11.06
N SER A 59 -6.71 1.62 -10.89
CA SER A 59 -7.82 2.58 -11.12
C SER A 59 -8.37 2.60 -12.57
N ASN A 60 -7.80 1.83 -13.48
CA ASN A 60 -8.14 1.83 -14.91
C ASN A 60 -8.94 0.60 -15.36
N SER A 61 -9.33 -0.31 -14.47
CA SER A 61 -10.29 -1.37 -14.82
C SER A 61 -11.71 -0.81 -14.74
N GLN A 62 -12.20 -0.25 -15.85
CA GLN A 62 -13.63 0.08 -16.03
C GLN A 62 -14.52 -1.17 -16.09
N THR A 63 -13.95 -2.36 -15.99
CA THR A 63 -14.69 -3.60 -15.98
C THR A 63 -14.69 -4.20 -14.59
N GLU A 64 -15.92 -4.41 -14.13
CA GLU A 64 -16.36 -5.34 -13.10
C GLU A 64 -16.83 -4.71 -11.78
N SER A 65 -18.15 -4.78 -11.66
CA SER A 65 -19.01 -4.52 -10.51
C SER A 65 -18.41 -5.07 -9.22
N GLY A 66 -17.81 -4.20 -8.41
CA GLY A 66 -17.25 -4.56 -7.11
C GLY A 66 -15.94 -3.82 -6.91
N SER A 67 -16.04 -2.57 -6.48
CA SER A 67 -14.89 -1.68 -6.37
C SER A 67 -13.76 -2.33 -5.54
N GLU A 68 -12.62 -2.54 -6.18
CA GLU A 68 -11.45 -3.20 -5.60
C GLU A 68 -10.77 -2.33 -4.51
N HIS A 69 -11.51 -1.46 -3.82
CA HIS A 69 -11.04 -0.57 -2.75
C HIS A 69 -10.34 -1.32 -1.61
N TRP A 70 -10.54 -2.63 -1.52
CA TRP A 70 -9.83 -3.51 -0.59
C TRP A 70 -8.36 -3.72 -0.96
N LYS A 71 -7.97 -3.48 -2.22
CA LYS A 71 -6.58 -3.66 -2.67
C LYS A 71 -5.67 -2.54 -2.18
N PRO A 72 -4.38 -2.82 -1.91
CA PRO A 72 -3.44 -1.80 -1.48
C PRO A 72 -3.18 -0.75 -2.54
N VAL A 73 -2.89 0.47 -2.08
CA VAL A 73 -2.42 1.56 -2.92
C VAL A 73 -0.94 1.36 -3.22
N MET A 74 -0.58 1.26 -4.50
CA MET A 74 0.80 1.08 -4.94
C MET A 74 1.34 2.38 -5.52
N ARG A 75 2.32 3.00 -4.87
CA ARG A 75 2.94 4.26 -5.29
C ARG A 75 4.36 4.01 -5.76
N VAL A 76 4.69 4.41 -6.98
CA VAL A 76 6.06 4.40 -7.49
C VAL A 76 6.58 5.84 -7.46
N ASP A 77 7.66 6.05 -6.75
CA ASP A 77 8.34 7.33 -6.68
C ASP A 77 8.83 7.79 -8.07
N ASN A 78 8.81 9.09 -8.29
CA ASN A 78 9.42 9.71 -9.47
C ASN A 78 10.58 10.66 -9.12
N GLU A 79 10.85 10.89 -7.84
CA GLU A 79 11.87 11.81 -7.33
C GLU A 79 13.27 11.16 -7.21
N GLY A 80 13.38 9.85 -7.43
CA GLY A 80 14.65 9.12 -7.37
C GLY A 80 15.03 8.66 -5.97
N MET A 81 14.05 8.35 -5.12
CA MET A 81 14.24 7.84 -3.77
C MET A 81 15.05 6.53 -3.80
N PRO A 82 16.20 6.47 -3.11
CA PRO A 82 17.00 5.25 -3.04
C PRO A 82 16.39 4.27 -2.03
N HIS A 83 16.85 3.02 -2.08
CA HIS A 83 16.42 1.99 -1.12
C HIS A 83 16.73 2.40 0.33
N ASP A 84 17.93 2.94 0.53
CA ASP A 84 18.45 3.41 1.80
C ASP A 84 18.01 4.86 2.10
N PHE A 85 16.74 5.19 1.85
CA PHE A 85 16.23 6.55 2.04
C PHE A 85 16.50 7.12 3.45
N CYS A 86 16.61 6.26 4.46
CA CYS A 86 16.82 6.68 5.84
C CYS A 86 18.24 7.18 6.15
N THR A 87 19.20 7.04 5.23
CA THR A 87 20.61 7.42 5.45
C THR A 87 20.87 8.92 5.39
N THR A 88 19.94 9.69 4.83
CA THR A 88 20.06 11.15 4.76
C THR A 88 18.83 11.83 5.32
N LEU A 89 19.02 12.91 6.09
CA LEU A 89 17.91 13.67 6.68
C LEU A 89 16.94 14.19 5.61
N ARG A 90 17.45 14.59 4.44
CA ARG A 90 16.63 15.06 3.32
C ARG A 90 15.65 14.00 2.84
N ASN A 91 16.13 12.78 2.59
CA ASN A 91 15.30 11.69 2.09
C ASN A 91 14.32 11.21 3.18
N SER A 92 14.78 11.11 4.43
CA SER A 92 13.93 10.82 5.59
C SER A 92 12.80 11.84 5.76
N HIS A 93 13.08 13.13 5.65
CA HIS A 93 12.05 14.18 5.71
C HIS A 93 11.05 14.08 4.55
N SER A 94 11.51 13.77 3.34
CA SER A 94 10.61 13.59 2.18
C SER A 94 9.65 12.41 2.39
N VAL A 95 10.15 11.27 2.88
CA VAL A 95 9.30 10.11 3.21
C VAL A 95 8.37 10.42 4.38
N ALA A 96 8.85 11.09 5.43
CA ALA A 96 8.02 11.47 6.58
C ALA A 96 6.85 12.39 6.18
N GLY A 97 7.08 13.35 5.29
CA GLY A 97 6.02 14.21 4.74
C GLY A 97 4.95 13.40 4.00
N LYS A 98 5.38 12.49 3.12
CA LYS A 98 4.47 11.59 2.39
C LYS A 98 3.63 10.72 3.35
N VAL A 99 4.28 10.14 4.37
CA VAL A 99 3.60 9.31 5.39
C VAL A 99 2.59 10.12 6.19
N LYS A 100 2.94 11.34 6.59
CA LYS A 100 2.02 12.25 7.29
C LYS A 100 0.75 12.47 6.46
N ASP A 101 0.89 12.80 5.18
CA ASP A 101 -0.25 13.05 4.29
C ASP A 101 -1.16 11.82 4.15
N TRP A 102 -0.57 10.61 4.10
CA TRP A 102 -1.35 9.36 4.04
C TRP A 102 -2.11 9.08 5.34
N VAL A 103 -1.46 9.30 6.49
CA VAL A 103 -2.09 9.13 7.81
C VAL A 103 -3.22 10.13 7.98
N ASP A 104 -3.02 11.39 7.62
CA ASP A 104 -4.06 12.41 7.65
C ASP A 104 -5.26 12.01 6.77
N GLY A 105 -5.00 11.53 5.55
CA GLY A 105 -6.05 11.01 4.67
C GLY A 105 -6.85 9.85 5.27
N ILE A 106 -6.20 8.93 5.98
CA ILE A 106 -6.86 7.84 6.69
C ILE A 106 -7.73 8.38 7.83
N ILE A 107 -7.22 9.32 8.62
CA ILE A 107 -7.93 9.92 9.75
C ILE A 107 -9.17 10.67 9.26
N GLU A 108 -9.06 11.49 8.20
CA GLU A 108 -10.19 12.23 7.66
C GLU A 108 -11.26 11.29 7.08
N ALA A 109 -10.87 10.28 6.30
CA ALA A 109 -11.82 9.27 5.81
C ALA A 109 -12.57 8.55 6.94
N HIS A 110 -11.88 8.28 8.06
CA HIS A 110 -12.49 7.68 9.24
C HIS A 110 -13.50 8.62 9.91
N LYS A 111 -13.20 9.91 10.05
CA LYS A 111 -14.13 10.92 10.60
C LYS A 111 -15.41 11.00 9.78
N THR A 112 -15.31 11.05 8.46
CA THR A 112 -16.47 11.12 7.54
C THR A 112 -17.34 9.87 7.62
N THR A 113 -16.78 8.71 7.98
CA THR A 113 -17.54 7.45 8.08
C THR A 113 -18.39 7.36 9.36
N ILE A 114 -18.05 8.14 10.39
CA ILE A 114 -18.71 8.14 11.72
C ILE A 114 -19.74 9.26 11.87
N SER A 115 -19.60 10.36 11.12
CA SER A 115 -20.57 11.45 11.06
C SER A 115 -21.82 11.10 10.25
#